data_AF-A0AAW5MIF9-F1
#
_entry.id   AF-A0AAW5MIF9-F1
#
_cell.length_a   1.000
_cell.length_b   1.000
_cell.length_c   1.000
_cell.angle_alpha   90.00
_cell.angle_beta   90.00
_cell.angle_gamma   90.00
#
_symmetry.space_group_name_H-M   'P 1'
#
loop_
_entity.id
_entity.type
_entity.pdbx_description
1 polymer ?
#
loop_
_entity_poly.entity_id
_entity_poly.type
_entity_poly.pdbx_seq_one_letter_code
_entity_poly.pdbx_strand_id
1 'polypeptide(L)' 'MSQRVMTTLESMVPAIEVYSIDEAFIELGSLWAGNFVDFGHQIRASIQRYTGLTVGVGIGPTKTLAKLANYAAYSGEVEQ' A
#
# COMPACT_ATOMS: atom_id res chain seq x y z
N MET A 1 -11.83 11.53 -5.76
CA MET A 1 -10.36 11.63 -5.76
C MET A 1 -9.74 10.34 -5.20
N SER A 2 -10.03 9.19 -5.82
CA SER A 2 -9.65 7.87 -5.28
C SER A 2 -9.58 6.80 -6.37
N GLN A 3 -10.51 6.87 -7.33
CA GLN A 3 -10.60 5.91 -8.42
C GLN A 3 -9.28 5.73 -9.18
N ARG A 4 -8.51 6.80 -9.44
CA ARG A 4 -7.21 6.69 -10.12
C ARG A 4 -6.16 5.93 -9.31
N VAL A 5 -6.16 6.09 -7.98
CA VAL A 5 -5.26 5.35 -7.09
C VAL A 5 -5.65 3.87 -7.12
N MET A 6 -6.94 3.57 -6.94
CA MET A 6 -7.46 2.21 -6.99
C MET A 6 -7.20 1.53 -8.33
N THR A 7 -7.46 2.19 -9.45
CA THR A 7 -7.14 1.67 -10.79
C THR A 7 -5.63 1.46 -11.01
N THR A 8 -4.78 2.33 -10.44
CA THR A 8 -3.32 2.13 -10.50
C THR A 8 -2.94 0.87 -9.72
N LEU A 9 -3.49 0.68 -8.52
CA LEU A 9 -3.24 -0.51 -7.71
C LEU A 9 -3.75 -1.79 -8.39
N GLU A 10 -4.98 -1.78 -8.91
CA GLU A 10 -5.58 -2.90 -9.67
C GLU A 10 -4.72 -3.33 -10.86
N SER A 11 -3.96 -2.40 -11.48
CA SER A 11 -3.04 -2.73 -12.58
C SER A 11 -1.74 -3.42 -12.14
N MET A 12 -1.41 -3.36 -10.84
CA MET A 12 -0.15 -3.85 -10.29
C MET A 12 -0.28 -5.20 -9.61
N VAL A 13 -1.48 -5.59 -9.19
CA VAL A 13 -1.74 -6.81 -8.42
C VAL A 13 -2.92 -7.58 -8.98
N PRO A 14 -2.93 -8.92 -8.83
CA PRO A 14 -4.04 -9.74 -9.33
C PRO A 14 -5.35 -9.50 -8.56
N ALA A 15 -5.27 -9.08 -7.30
CA ALA A 15 -6.42 -8.79 -6.47
C ALA A 15 -6.10 -7.71 -5.43
N ILE A 16 -7.09 -6.86 -5.19
CA ILE A 16 -7.10 -5.80 -4.19
C ILE A 16 -8.44 -5.84 -3.47
N GLU A 17 -8.41 -5.65 -2.16
CA GLU A 17 -9.60 -5.47 -1.35
C GLU A 17 -9.72 -4.00 -0.94
N VAL A 18 -10.68 -3.30 -1.53
CA VAL A 18 -10.96 -1.89 -1.21
C VAL A 18 -11.72 -1.81 0.11
N TYR A 19 -11.11 -1.20 1.12
CA TYR A 19 -11.70 -1.04 2.46
C TYR A 19 -12.45 0.29 2.60
N SER A 20 -11.95 1.35 1.98
CA SER A 20 -12.58 2.67 1.92
C SER A 20 -12.22 3.39 0.63
N ILE A 21 -12.59 4.68 0.52
CA ILE A 21 -12.20 5.51 -0.61
C ILE A 21 -10.66 5.68 -0.71
N ASP A 22 -9.94 5.65 0.39
CA ASP A 22 -8.51 5.95 0.47
C ASP A 22 -7.66 4.77 0.99
N GLU A 23 -8.29 3.67 1.39
CA GLU A 23 -7.62 2.52 1.98
C GLU A 23 -7.96 1.22 1.23
N ALA A 24 -6.92 0.43 0.97
CA ALA A 24 -7.05 -0.89 0.36
C ALA A 24 -5.99 -1.86 0.90
N PHE A 25 -6.34 -3.14 0.87
CA PHE A 25 -5.45 -4.23 1.26
C PHE A 25 -5.07 -5.07 0.04
N ILE A 26 -3.81 -5.48 0.01
CA ILE A 26 -3.27 -6.38 -1.01
C ILE A 26 -2.83 -7.64 -0.29
N GLU A 27 -3.35 -8.79 -0.73
CA GLU A 27 -2.90 -10.09 -0.24
C GLU A 27 -1.86 -10.66 -1.20
N LEU A 28 -0.62 -10.76 -0.72
CA LEU A 28 0.44 -11.47 -1.41
C LEU A 28 0.47 -12.88 -0.84
N GLY A 29 0.13 -13.86 -1.68
CA GLY A 29 0.07 -15.26 -1.27
C GLY A 29 1.42 -15.80 -0.79
N SER A 30 1.40 -16.95 -0.11
CA SER A 30 2.60 -17.61 0.44
C SER A 30 3.65 -18.01 -0.60
N LEU A 31 3.29 -18.05 -1.88
CA LEU A 31 4.18 -18.33 -3.01
C LEU A 31 4.86 -17.07 -3.57
N TRP A 32 4.58 -15.89 -3.01
CA TRP A 32 5.22 -14.65 -3.41
C TRP A 32 6.71 -14.69 -3.08
N ALA A 33 7.55 -14.62 -4.11
CA ALA A 33 9.01 -14.69 -4.00
C ALA A 33 9.70 -13.31 -4.08
N GLY A 34 8.93 -12.23 -4.23
CA GLY A 34 9.45 -10.87 -4.33
C GLY A 34 9.78 -10.26 -2.97
N ASN A 35 10.66 -9.25 -2.95
CA ASN A 35 10.91 -8.46 -1.75
C ASN A 35 9.71 -7.54 -1.46
N PHE A 36 9.12 -7.68 -0.28
CA PHE A 36 7.95 -6.89 0.13
C PHE A 36 8.23 -5.38 0.21
N VAL A 37 9.43 -4.99 0.67
CA VAL A 37 9.81 -3.58 0.80
C VAL A 37 9.98 -2.94 -0.56
N ASP A 38 10.68 -3.61 -1.48
CA ASP A 38 10.85 -3.12 -2.86
C ASP A 38 9.50 -2.99 -3.56
N PHE A 39 8.61 -3.96 -3.35
CA PHE A 39 7.25 -3.91 -3.88
C PHE A 39 6.44 -2.74 -3.30
N GLY A 40 6.54 -2.49 -1.99
CA GLY A 40 5.92 -1.32 -1.36
C GLY A 40 6.44 0.00 -1.93
N HIS A 41 7.75 0.10 -2.17
CA HIS A 41 8.34 1.26 -2.85
C HIS A 41 7.85 1.41 -4.29
N GLN A 42 7.70 0.32 -5.02
CA GLN A 42 7.17 0.31 -6.38
C GLN A 42 5.72 0.81 -6.43
N ILE A 43 4.88 0.39 -5.48
CA ILE A 43 3.51 0.88 -5.33
C ILE A 43 3.50 2.38 -5.12
N ARG A 44 4.27 2.88 -4.14
CA ARG A 44 4.34 4.31 -3.82
C ARG A 44 4.80 5.13 -5.02
N ALA A 45 5.86 4.68 -5.70
CA ALA A 45 6.39 5.36 -6.88
C ALA A 45 5.39 5.39 -8.05
N SER A 46 4.68 4.29 -8.28
CA SER A 46 3.69 4.18 -9.36
C SER A 46 2.49 5.09 -9.11
N ILE A 47 1.94 5.08 -7.89
CA ILE A 47 0.83 5.96 -7.52
C ILE A 47 1.25 7.43 -7.63
N GLN A 48 2.42 7.79 -7.11
CA GLN A 48 2.95 9.15 -7.22
C GLN A 48 3.09 9.58 -8.68
N ARG A 49 3.63 8.71 -9.54
CA ARG A 49 3.83 9.00 -10.97
C ARG A 49 2.51 9.19 -11.73
N TYR A 50 1.52 8.35 -11.50
CA TYR A 50 0.27 8.35 -12.29
C TYR A 50 -0.83 9.24 -11.73
N THR A 51 -0.80 9.52 -10.42
CA THR A 51 -1.86 10.29 -9.75
C THR A 51 -1.37 11.60 -9.14
N GLY A 52 -0.06 11.76 -8.93
CA GLY A 52 0.52 12.89 -8.21
C GLY A 52 0.36 12.82 -6.69
N LEU A 53 -0.27 11.76 -6.16
CA LEU A 53 -0.53 11.59 -4.74
C LEU A 53 0.53 10.71 -4.07
N THR A 54 0.89 11.06 -2.84
CA THR A 54 1.72 10.21 -1.97
C THR A 54 0.84 9.30 -1.14
N VAL A 55 1.25 8.04 -0.97
CA VAL A 55 0.55 7.05 -0.14
C VAL A 55 1.49 6.41 0.87
N GLY A 56 0.95 6.03 2.03
CA GLY A 56 1.60 5.15 2.99
C GLY A 56 1.41 3.68 2.61
N VAL A 57 2.43 2.86 2.85
CA VAL A 57 2.38 1.41 2.63
C VAL A 57 2.86 0.71 3.90
N GLY A 58 1.97 -0.01 4.56
CA GLY A 58 2.30 -0.89 5.68
C GLY A 58 2.28 -2.35 5.25
N ILE A 59 3.27 -3.11 5.72
CA ILE A 59 3.44 -4.54 5.39
C ILE A 59 3.38 -5.33 6.70
N GLY A 60 2.57 -6.38 6.72
CA GLY A 60 2.46 -7.26 7.87
C GLY A 60 1.80 -8.58 7.51
N PRO A 61 1.95 -9.61 8.35
CA PRO A 61 1.40 -10.95 8.08
C PRO A 61 -0.13 -11.01 8.21
N THR A 62 -0.76 -9.96 8.75
CA THR A 62 -2.22 -9.82 8.84
C THR A 62 -2.62 -8.39 8.47
N LYS A 63 -3.87 -8.18 8.04
CA LYS A 63 -4.43 -6.86 7.73
C LYS A 63 -4.25 -5.87 8.89
N THR A 64 -4.49 -6.33 10.12
CA THR A 64 -4.34 -5.51 11.32
C THR A 64 -2.90 -5.07 11.54
N LEU A 65 -1.93 -5.98 11.39
CA LEU A 65 -0.51 -5.65 11.54
C LEU A 65 0.01 -4.78 10.41
N ALA A 66 -0.47 -4.98 9.18
CA ALA A 66 -0.14 -4.13 8.05
C ALA A 66 -0.67 -2.69 8.26
N LYS A 67 -1.91 -2.55 8.74
CA LYS A 67 -2.50 -1.25 9.08
C LYS A 67 -1.73 -0.56 10.21
N LEU A 68 -1.35 -1.31 11.25
CA LEU A 68 -0.53 -0.79 12.34
C LEU A 68 0.85 -0.35 11.87
N ALA A 69 1.50 -1.11 10.98
CA ALA A 69 2.79 -0.75 10.40
C ALA A 69 2.70 0.57 9.61
N ASN A 70 1.63 0.74 8.81
CA ASN A 70 1.39 2.00 8.10
C ASN A 70 1.18 3.18 9.06
N TYR A 71 0.41 2.96 10.13
CA TYR A 71 0.16 3.97 11.15
C TYR A 71 1.43 4.37 11.92
N ALA A 72 2.26 3.38 12.30
CA ALA A 72 3.51 3.61 13.02
C ALA A 72 4.52 4.40 12.18
N ALA A 73 4.58 4.13 10.87
CA ALA A 73 5.44 4.88 9.95
C ALA A 73 5.08 6.37 9.88
N TYR A 74 3.79 6.71 9.97
CA TYR A 74 3.32 8.09 10.02
C TYR A 74 3.47 8.74 11.41
N SER A 75 3.33 7.94 12.48
CA SER A 75 3.40 8.45 13.86
C SER A 75 4.83 8.71 14.33
N GLY A 76 5.82 8.01 13.74
CA GLY A 76 7.24 8.22 14.03
C GLY A 76 7.82 9.54 13.50
N GLU A 77 7.08 10.27 12.65
CA GLU A 77 7.49 11.59 12.14
C GLU A 77 7.01 12.76 13.03
N VAL A 78 6.15 12.51 14.02
CA VAL A 78 5.58 13.58 14.89
C VAL A 78 6.38 13.79 16.18
N GLU A 79 7.37 12.93 16.48
CA GLU A 79 8.22 13.02 17.69
C GLU A 79 9.70 13.41 17.41
N GLN A 80 10.00 14.15 16.33
CA GLN A 80 11.31 14.77 16.12
C GLN A 80 11.24 16.27 15.82
#